data_AF-A0A1M6EKM9-F1
#
_entry.id   AF-A0A1M6EKM9-F1
#
_cell.length_a   1.000
_cell.length_b   1.000
_cell.length_c   1.000
_cell.angle_alpha   90.00
_cell.angle_beta   90.00
_cell.angle_gamma   90.00
#
_symmetry.space_group_name_H-M   'P 1'
#
loop_
_entity.id
_entity.type
_entity.pdbx_description
1 polymer ?
#
loop_
_entity_poly.entity_id
_entity_poly.type
_entity_poly.pdbx_seq_one_letter_code
_entity_poly.pdbx_strand_id
1 'polypeptide(L)'
;MNTKIKRSVWAGIIGTAVMTVVMMIAPMMGMPKMSPPKMLSGMLGMPLFIGWIMHFMIGIAFALAYTYWFVFIHKIGNVWLKGTVFGIIAFAFAQLMMGTMGMMMSMPKMEGPMVLNAIGSLVGHIIFGMAVAKTLGEAYSVNGSCATKTA
;
A
#
# COMPACT_ATOMS: atom_id res chain seq x y z
N MET A 1 -17.09 -1.16 -17.77
CA MET A 1 -16.03 -0.60 -16.89
C MET A 1 -14.74 -0.45 -17.67
N ASN A 2 -14.10 0.73 -17.59
CA ASN A 2 -12.81 0.99 -18.22
C ASN A 2 -11.77 -0.03 -17.73
N THR A 3 -11.08 -0.72 -18.64
CA THR A 3 -10.14 -1.81 -18.33
C THR A 3 -9.04 -1.37 -17.37
N LYS A 4 -8.67 -0.08 -17.40
CA LYS A 4 -7.70 0.53 -16.49
C LYS A 4 -8.18 0.50 -15.03
N ILE A 5 -9.41 0.97 -14.76
CA ILE A 5 -9.99 1.00 -13.40
C ILE A 5 -10.06 -0.41 -12.82
N LYS A 6 -10.53 -1.39 -13.61
CA LYS A 6 -10.61 -2.79 -13.17
C LYS A 6 -9.23 -3.33 -12.79
N ARG A 7 -8.19 -3.05 -13.58
CA ARG A 7 -6.81 -3.48 -13.28
C ARG A 7 -6.24 -2.77 -12.04
N SER A 8 -6.50 -1.48 -11.85
CA SER A 8 -6.07 -0.74 -10.66
C SER A 8 -6.73 -1.25 -9.38
N VAL A 9 -8.03 -1.55 -9.43
CA VAL A 9 -8.73 -2.16 -8.28
C VAL A 9 -8.10 -3.51 -7.93
N TRP A 10 -7.89 -4.38 -8.92
CA TRP A 10 -7.22 -5.67 -8.68
C TRP A 10 -5.79 -5.52 -8.16
N ALA A 11 -5.03 -4.55 -8.68
CA ALA A 11 -3.68 -4.26 -8.20
C ALA A 11 -3.65 -3.80 -6.74
N GLY A 12 -4.62 -2.97 -6.33
CA GLY A 12 -4.77 -2.56 -4.94
C GLY A 12 -5.10 -3.72 -4.01
N ILE A 13 -6.05 -4.58 -4.41
CA ILE A 13 -6.43 -5.78 -3.63
C ILE A 13 -5.24 -6.73 -3.50
N ILE A 14 -4.57 -7.06 -4.61
CA ILE A 14 -3.41 -7.97 -4.61
C ILE A 14 -2.26 -7.36 -3.81
N GLY A 15 -1.95 -6.08 -4.02
CA GLY A 15 -0.90 -5.39 -3.28
C GLY A 15 -1.14 -5.41 -1.78
N THR A 16 -2.36 -5.08 -1.33
CA THR A 16 -2.73 -5.11 0.08
C THR A 16 -2.69 -6.51 0.66
N ALA A 17 -3.15 -7.52 -0.08
CA ALA A 17 -3.10 -8.91 0.35
C ALA A 17 -1.65 -9.38 0.53
N VAL A 18 -0.78 -9.13 -0.45
CA VAL A 18 0.66 -9.49 -0.39
C VAL A 18 1.32 -8.82 0.81
N MET A 19 1.13 -7.51 0.99
CA MET A 19 1.67 -6.79 2.13
C MET A 19 1.17 -7.37 3.46
N THR A 20 -0.12 -7.71 3.54
CA THR A 20 -0.73 -8.26 4.74
C THR A 20 -0.14 -9.63 5.08
N VAL A 21 0.03 -10.51 4.10
CA VAL A 21 0.69 -11.81 4.31
C VAL A 21 2.12 -11.62 4.84
N VAL A 22 2.88 -10.68 4.27
CA VAL A 22 4.23 -10.38 4.77
C VAL A 22 4.19 -9.85 6.20
N MET A 23 3.26 -8.96 6.54
CA MET A 23 3.10 -8.46 7.90
C MET A 23 2.66 -9.55 8.89
N MET A 24 1.97 -10.60 8.44
CA MET A 24 1.64 -11.76 9.27
C MET A 24 2.86 -12.65 9.54
N ILE A 25 3.81 -12.71 8.60
CA ILE A 25 5.05 -13.49 8.73
C ILE A 25 6.12 -12.71 9.49
N ALA A 26 6.16 -11.39 9.37
CA ALA A 26 7.18 -10.52 9.97
C ALA A 26 7.41 -10.77 11.49
N PRO A 27 6.39 -11.05 12.32
CA PRO A 27 6.59 -11.39 13.72
C PRO A 27 7.39 -12.68 13.96
N MET A 28 7.32 -13.63 13.03
CA MET A 28 8.11 -14.86 13.08
C MET A 28 9.60 -14.59 12.80
N MET A 29 9.92 -13.44 12.21
CA MET A 29 11.29 -12.97 11.95
C MET A 29 11.80 -12.00 13.02
N GLY A 30 11.10 -11.90 14.17
CA GLY A 30 11.49 -11.04 15.28
C GLY A 30 11.02 -9.58 15.18
N MET A 31 10.18 -9.24 14.18
CA MET A 31 9.53 -7.93 14.14
C MET A 31 8.32 -7.86 15.10
N PRO A 32 7.89 -6.67 15.55
CA PRO A 32 6.71 -6.55 16.39
C PRO A 32 5.45 -6.84 15.60
N LYS A 33 4.40 -7.27 16.29
CA LYS A 33 3.10 -7.52 15.67
C LYS A 33 2.47 -6.21 15.23
N MET A 34 2.40 -6.00 13.92
CA MET A 34 1.72 -4.86 13.31
C MET A 34 0.51 -5.35 12.53
N SER A 35 -0.68 -4.88 12.90
CA SER A 35 -1.92 -5.17 12.19
C SER A 35 -2.59 -3.85 11.79
N PRO A 36 -2.45 -3.43 10.52
CA PRO A 36 -3.13 -2.23 10.02
C PRO A 36 -4.66 -2.28 10.17
N PRO A 37 -5.35 -3.41 9.89
CA PRO A 37 -6.79 -3.51 10.14
C PRO A 37 -7.17 -3.27 11.61
N LYS A 38 -6.42 -3.85 12.55
CA LYS A 38 -6.66 -3.67 14.00
C LYS A 38 -6.38 -2.23 14.44
N MET A 39 -5.38 -1.60 13.85
CA MET A 39 -5.05 -0.19 14.10
C MET A 39 -6.18 0.73 13.63
N LEU A 40 -6.65 0.55 12.38
CA LEU A 40 -7.75 1.34 11.81
C LEU A 40 -9.07 1.12 12.57
N SER A 41 -9.41 -0.12 12.91
CA SER A 41 -10.63 -0.40 13.69
C SER A 41 -10.54 0.20 15.09
N GLY A 42 -9.37 0.12 15.73
CA GLY A 42 -9.14 0.69 17.06
C GLY A 42 -9.23 2.21 17.09
N MET A 43 -8.68 2.90 16.09
CA MET A 43 -8.77 4.36 15.98
C MET A 43 -10.19 4.86 15.75
N LEU A 44 -10.99 4.11 14.96
CA LEU A 44 -12.38 4.47 14.66
C LEU A 44 -13.37 3.99 15.73
N GLY A 45 -12.93 3.20 16.70
CA GLY A 45 -13.83 2.54 17.67
C GLY A 45 -14.80 1.54 17.01
N MET A 46 -14.46 1.02 15.83
CA MET A 46 -15.31 0.16 15.02
C MET A 46 -14.89 -1.32 15.13
N PRO A 47 -15.76 -2.26 14.73
CA PRO A 47 -15.41 -3.68 14.68
C PRO A 47 -14.24 -3.97 13.73
N LEU A 48 -13.48 -5.03 14.01
CA LEU A 48 -12.30 -5.43 13.23
C LEU A 48 -12.58 -5.59 11.72
N PHE A 49 -13.78 -6.07 11.36
CA PHE A 49 -14.17 -6.24 9.95
C PHE A 49 -14.19 -4.91 9.18
N ILE A 50 -14.55 -3.80 9.82
CA ILE A 50 -14.49 -2.46 9.23
C ILE A 50 -13.04 -2.05 8.99
N GLY A 51 -12.14 -2.38 9.92
CA GLY A 51 -10.70 -2.16 9.75
C GLY A 51 -10.14 -2.87 8.52
N TRP A 52 -10.59 -4.09 8.25
CA TRP A 52 -10.23 -4.83 7.04
C TRP A 52 -10.75 -4.19 5.76
N ILE A 53 -12.03 -3.77 5.75
CA ILE A 53 -12.60 -3.05 4.61
C ILE A 53 -11.79 -1.78 4.33
N MET A 54 -11.52 -0.98 5.35
CA MET A 54 -10.74 0.24 5.22
C MET A 54 -9.32 -0.03 4.71
N HIS A 55 -8.66 -1.07 5.21
CA HIS A 55 -7.31 -1.45 4.77
C HIS A 55 -7.26 -1.76 3.27
N PHE A 56 -8.22 -2.53 2.77
CA PHE A 56 -8.31 -2.83 1.33
C PHE A 56 -8.76 -1.62 0.51
N MET A 57 -9.68 -0.80 1.01
CA MET A 57 -10.11 0.44 0.34
C MET A 57 -8.96 1.43 0.17
N ILE A 58 -8.14 1.62 1.21
CA ILE A 58 -6.95 2.48 1.16
C ILE A 58 -5.95 1.93 0.13
N GLY A 59 -5.73 0.62 0.10
CA GLY A 59 -4.88 -0.01 -0.92
C GLY A 59 -5.37 0.22 -2.35
N ILE A 60 -6.68 0.10 -2.58
CA ILE A 60 -7.31 0.41 -3.88
C ILE A 60 -7.13 1.89 -4.23
N ALA A 61 -7.33 2.80 -3.27
CA ALA A 61 -7.14 4.24 -3.48
C ALA A 61 -5.69 4.56 -3.87
N PHE A 62 -4.70 3.96 -3.20
CA PHE A 62 -3.30 4.09 -3.56
C PHE A 62 -3.00 3.53 -4.96
N ALA A 63 -3.55 2.36 -5.33
CA ALA A 63 -3.35 1.80 -6.67
C ALA A 63 -3.99 2.64 -7.79
N LEU A 64 -5.12 3.28 -7.51
CA LEU A 64 -5.72 4.27 -8.41
C LEU A 64 -4.83 5.51 -8.51
N ALA A 65 -4.34 6.03 -7.38
CA ALA A 65 -3.40 7.16 -7.37
C ALA A 65 -2.15 6.85 -8.19
N TYR A 66 -1.57 5.65 -8.04
CA TYR A 66 -0.45 5.16 -8.85
C TYR A 66 -0.76 5.21 -10.35
N THR A 67 -1.96 4.79 -10.74
CA THR A 67 -2.36 4.70 -12.15
C THR A 67 -2.57 6.08 -12.79
N TYR A 68 -3.13 7.04 -12.05
CA TYR A 68 -3.59 8.32 -12.62
C TYR A 68 -2.70 9.52 -12.25
N TRP A 69 -2.16 9.57 -11.03
CA TRP A 69 -1.49 10.76 -10.50
C TRP A 69 0.02 10.70 -10.67
N PHE A 70 0.61 9.52 -10.53
CA PHE A 70 2.07 9.36 -10.50
C PHE A 70 2.68 9.19 -11.90
N VAL A 71 2.39 10.13 -12.82
CA VAL A 71 2.87 10.10 -14.22
C VAL A 71 4.41 10.11 -14.31
N PHE A 72 5.10 10.81 -13.40
CA PHE A 72 6.56 10.87 -13.38
C PHE A 72 7.21 9.53 -13.03
N ILE A 73 6.55 8.70 -12.22
CA ILE A 73 7.02 7.35 -11.85
C ILE A 73 7.03 6.42 -13.09
N HIS A 74 6.19 6.71 -14.10
CA HIS A 74 6.14 5.92 -15.34
C HIS A 74 7.37 6.12 -16.24
N LYS A 75 8.22 7.13 -15.97
CA LYS A 75 9.49 7.32 -16.69
C LYS A 75 10.56 6.31 -16.27
N ILE A 76 10.36 5.60 -15.16
CA ILE A 76 11.30 4.58 -14.66
C ILE A 76 11.06 3.28 -15.44
N GLY A 77 12.06 2.85 -16.20
CA GLY A 77 11.97 1.62 -17.01
C GLY A 77 11.89 0.33 -16.19
N ASN A 78 12.49 0.29 -14.99
CA ASN A 78 12.48 -0.91 -14.15
C ASN A 78 11.22 -0.94 -13.25
N VAL A 79 10.39 -1.97 -13.44
CA VAL A 79 9.13 -2.19 -12.70
C VAL A 79 9.32 -2.28 -11.18
N TRP A 80 10.41 -2.91 -10.71
CA TRP A 80 10.70 -3.07 -9.28
C TRP A 80 11.13 -1.77 -8.63
N LEU A 81 12.00 -1.02 -9.31
CA LEU A 81 12.42 0.32 -8.85
C LEU A 81 11.22 1.27 -8.82
N LYS A 82 10.39 1.23 -9.87
CA LYS A 82 9.15 1.98 -9.99
C LYS A 82 8.21 1.73 -8.81
N GLY A 83 7.99 0.44 -8.49
CA GLY A 83 7.19 0.02 -7.34
C GLY A 83 7.80 0.41 -6.00
N THR A 84 9.13 0.35 -5.87
CA THR A 84 9.83 0.75 -4.65
C THR A 84 9.66 2.25 -4.37
N VAL A 85 9.88 3.10 -5.38
CA VAL A 85 9.68 4.55 -5.27
C VAL A 85 8.23 4.85 -4.89
N PHE A 86 7.27 4.20 -5.54
CA PHE A 86 5.86 4.36 -5.18
C PHE A 86 5.56 3.90 -3.75
N GLY A 87 6.13 2.77 -3.31
CA GLY A 87 5.97 2.26 -1.96
C GLY A 87 6.50 3.22 -0.89
N ILE A 88 7.65 3.86 -1.14
CA ILE A 88 8.20 4.90 -0.24
C ILE A 88 7.27 6.11 -0.17
N ILE A 89 6.71 6.54 -1.30
CA ILE A 89 5.74 7.65 -1.32
C ILE A 89 4.46 7.28 -0.57
N ALA A 90 3.94 6.06 -0.80
CA ALA A 90 2.77 5.56 -0.10
C ALA A 90 3.01 5.46 1.42
N PHE A 91 4.20 5.00 1.83
CA PHE A 91 4.63 5.01 3.22
C PHE A 91 4.63 6.43 3.80
N ALA A 92 5.30 7.38 3.14
CA ALA A 92 5.35 8.76 3.62
C ALA A 92 3.94 9.34 3.79
N PHE A 93 3.06 9.11 2.82
CA PHE A 93 1.67 9.52 2.90
C PHE A 93 0.93 8.84 4.04
N ALA A 94 1.10 7.53 4.23
CA ALA A 94 0.50 6.79 5.34
C ALA A 94 0.98 7.32 6.70
N GLN A 95 2.28 7.60 6.86
CA GLN A 95 2.82 8.16 8.10
C GLN A 95 2.26 9.57 8.38
N LEU A 96 2.15 10.41 7.35
CA LEU A 96 1.53 11.74 7.48
C LEU A 96 0.06 11.64 7.89
N MET A 97 -0.72 10.79 7.22
CA MET A 97 -2.14 10.60 7.53
C MET A 97 -2.35 9.99 8.93
N MET A 98 -1.53 9.01 9.31
CA MET A 98 -1.58 8.42 10.64
C MET A 98 -1.17 9.42 11.73
N GLY A 99 -0.18 10.27 11.45
CA GLY A 99 0.24 11.36 12.33
C GLY A 99 -0.87 12.39 12.54
N THR A 100 -1.53 12.84 11.47
CA THR A 100 -2.64 13.80 11.56
C THR A 100 -3.86 13.19 12.25
N MET A 101 -4.23 11.96 11.91
CA MET A 101 -5.31 11.25 12.59
C MET A 101 -4.99 11.02 14.07
N GLY A 102 -3.73 10.74 14.42
CA GLY A 102 -3.31 10.58 15.82
C GLY A 102 -3.31 11.87 16.65
N MET A 103 -3.31 13.04 16.01
CA MET A 103 -3.53 14.33 16.70
C MET A 103 -5.00 14.59 16.99
N MET A 104 -5.92 14.02 16.19
CA MET A 104 -7.36 14.23 16.32
C MET A 104 -8.07 13.08 17.05
N MET A 105 -7.50 11.88 17.03
CA MET A 105 -8.07 10.64 17.59
C MET A 105 -7.03 9.91 18.43
N SER A 106 -7.50 9.16 19.44
CA SER A 106 -6.62 8.35 20.28
C SER A 106 -6.04 7.17 19.50
N MET A 107 -4.71 7.15 19.38
CA MET A 107 -3.99 6.04 18.73
C MET A 107 -3.91 4.82 19.67
N PRO A 108 -4.26 3.61 19.20
CA PRO A 108 -3.98 2.39 19.94
C PRO A 108 -2.49 2.27 20.26
N LYS A 109 -2.15 1.76 21.44
CA LYS A 109 -0.75 1.51 21.81
C LYS A 109 -0.13 0.52 20.83
N MET A 110 0.95 0.93 20.15
CA MET A 110 1.75 0.04 19.32
C MET A 110 2.64 -0.82 20.21
N GLU A 111 2.69 -2.12 19.92
CA GLU A 111 3.55 -3.07 20.63
C GLU A 111 5.00 -3.00 20.09
N GLY A 112 5.99 -3.12 20.97
CA GLY A 112 7.41 -3.23 20.60
C GLY A 112 8.14 -1.90 20.31
N PRO A 113 9.42 -1.97 19.91
CA PRO A 113 10.26 -0.80 19.67
C PRO A 113 9.74 0.05 18.51
N MET A 114 9.60 1.37 18.72
CA MET A 114 9.09 2.31 17.71
C MET A 114 9.89 2.26 16.39
N VAL A 115 11.21 2.13 16.47
CA VAL A 115 12.09 2.05 15.30
C VAL A 115 11.79 0.80 14.46
N LEU A 116 11.58 -0.34 15.11
CA LEU A 116 11.31 -1.59 14.42
C LEU A 116 9.92 -1.59 13.78
N ASN A 117 8.96 -0.92 14.41
CA ASN A 117 7.65 -0.66 13.82
C ASN A 117 7.72 0.23 12.57
N ALA A 118 8.52 1.30 12.62
CA ALA A 118 8.75 2.16 11.46
C ALA A 118 9.39 1.39 10.30
N ILE A 119 10.40 0.56 10.57
CA ILE A 119 11.07 -0.28 9.55
C ILE A 119 10.08 -1.27 8.95
N GLY A 120 9.34 -2.02 9.77
CA GLY A 120 8.38 -2.99 9.26
C GLY A 120 7.25 -2.34 8.46
N SER A 121 6.79 -1.15 8.87
CA SER A 121 5.84 -0.35 8.08
C SER A 121 6.43 0.05 6.72
N LEU A 122 7.66 0.58 6.68
CA LEU A 122 8.33 0.95 5.43
C LEU A 122 8.50 -0.25 4.49
N VAL A 123 8.99 -1.38 5.00
CA VAL A 123 9.18 -2.61 4.23
C VAL A 123 7.84 -3.11 3.67
N GLY A 124 6.78 -3.10 4.48
CA GLY A 124 5.44 -3.45 4.05
C GLY A 124 4.96 -2.60 2.87
N HIS A 125 5.15 -1.29 2.94
CA HIS A 125 4.74 -0.36 1.87
C HIS A 125 5.60 -0.49 0.61
N ILE A 126 6.91 -0.78 0.73
CA ILE A 126 7.76 -1.09 -0.41
C ILE A 126 7.26 -2.35 -1.13
N ILE A 127 6.94 -3.41 -0.38
CA ILE A 127 6.39 -4.65 -0.93
C ILE A 127 5.03 -4.41 -1.58
N PHE A 128 4.15 -3.64 -0.94
CA PHE A 128 2.89 -3.19 -1.53
C PHE A 128 3.12 -2.48 -2.88
N GLY A 129 4.03 -1.51 -2.92
CA GLY A 129 4.31 -0.74 -4.12
C GLY A 129 4.88 -1.58 -5.25
N MET A 130 5.78 -2.52 -4.94
CA MET A 130 6.28 -3.52 -5.90
C MET A 130 5.16 -4.42 -6.44
N ALA A 131 4.29 -4.92 -5.56
CA ALA A 131 3.15 -5.75 -5.96
C ALA A 131 2.16 -4.99 -6.85
N VAL A 132 1.82 -3.75 -6.53
CA VAL A 132 0.96 -2.88 -7.36
C VAL A 132 1.60 -2.64 -8.73
N ALA A 133 2.87 -2.24 -8.76
CA ALA A 133 3.59 -1.97 -10.01
C ALA A 133 3.70 -3.21 -10.91
N LYS A 134 3.95 -4.39 -10.32
CA LYS A 134 4.00 -5.68 -11.04
C LYS A 134 2.63 -6.06 -11.59
N THR A 135 1.57 -5.90 -10.81
CA THR A 135 0.20 -6.30 -11.18
C THR A 135 -0.37 -5.41 -12.29
N LEU A 136 -0.03 -4.12 -12.28
CA LEU A 136 -0.38 -3.20 -13.37
C LEU A 136 0.49 -3.40 -14.61
N GLY A 137 1.67 -4.00 -14.45
CA GLY A 137 2.62 -4.28 -15.52
C GLY A 137 3.32 -3.03 -16.06
N GLU A 138 4.07 -3.24 -17.14
CA GLU A 138 4.62 -2.20 -18.02
C GLU A 138 3.50 -1.56 -18.87
N ALA A 139 2.43 -1.12 -18.22
CA ALA A 139 1.37 -0.36 -18.87
C ALA A 139 1.88 1.09 -19.06
N TYR A 140 2.67 1.31 -20.11
CA TYR A 140 3.03 2.65 -20.55
C TYR A 140 1.85 3.23 -21.35
N SER A 141 1.48 4.48 -21.06
CA SER A 141 0.63 5.25 -21.97
C SER A 141 1.53 5.87 -23.03
N VAL A 142 1.57 5.27 -24.22
CA VAL A 142 2.00 5.98 -25.44
C VAL A 142 0.73 6.41 -26.15
N ASN A 143 0.50 7.73 -26.23
CA ASN A 143 -0.61 8.34 -26.96
C ASN A 143 -1.99 7.75 -26.65
N GLY A 144 -2.42 7.77 -25.39
CA GLY A 144 -3.80 7.44 -24.99
C GLY A 144 -4.17 5.95 -25.02
N SER A 145 -3.39 5.10 -25.69
CA SER A 145 -3.54 3.64 -25.63
C SER A 145 -2.56 3.05 -24.61
N CYS A 146 -3.06 2.15 -23.77
CA CYS A 146 -2.25 1.46 -22.78
C CYS A 146 -2.12 0.01 -23.24
N ALA A 147 -1.02 -0.32 -23.90
CA ALA A 147 -0.72 -1.69 -24.29
C ALA A 147 0.10 -2.34 -23.18
N THR A 148 -0.24 -3.59 -22.86
CA THR A 148 0.55 -4.41 -21.93
C THR A 148 1.74 -4.96 -22.71
N LYS A 149 2.98 -4.69 -22.29
CA LYS A 149 4.11 -5.48 -22.77
C LYS A 149 3.96 -6.90 -22.20
N THR A 150 3.53 -7.83 -23.04
CA THR A 150 3.71 -9.25 -22.76
C THR A 150 5.20 -9.51 -22.76
N ALA A 151 5.71 -9.98 -21.63
CA ALA A 151 7.04 -10.57 -21.55
C ALA A 151 7.12 -11.80 -22.47
#